data_AF-A0A2V7YNN1-F1
#
_entry.id   AF-A0A2V7YNN1-F1
#
_cell.length_a   1.000
_cell.length_b   1.000
_cell.length_c   1.000
_cell.angle_alpha   90.00
_cell.angle_beta   90.00
_cell.angle_gamma   90.00
#
_symmetry.space_group_name_H-M   'P 1'
#
loop_
_entity.id
_entity.type
_entity.pdbx_description
1 polymer ?
#
loop_
_entity_poly.entity_id
_entity_poly.type
_entity_poly.pdbx_seq_one_letter_code
_entity_poly.pdbx_strand_id
1 'polypeptide(L)' 'LETFAEHDSRSVQHTLYAMGEAVVRTLDVEEIHLAMPNRHHIPVDLRPFGMENRNEIFVATTEPYGLIEGTVRRG' A
#
# COMPACT_ATOMS: atom_id res chain seq x y z
N LEU A 1 8.99 -4.55 -7.16
CA LEU A 1 7.89 -3.66 -7.58
C LEU A 1 6.73 -4.45 -8.18
N GLU A 2 7.00 -5.49 -8.97
CA GLU A 2 6.00 -6.44 -9.49
C GLU A 2 4.96 -6.87 -8.43
N THR A 3 5.40 -7.41 -7.28
CA THR A 3 4.49 -7.80 -6.20
C THR A 3 3.64 -6.66 -5.65
N PHE A 4 4.12 -5.42 -5.62
CA PHE A 4 3.30 -4.29 -5.18
C PHE A 4 2.18 -4.00 -6.19
N ALA A 5 2.47 -4.12 -7.48
CA ALA A 5 1.56 -3.76 -8.57
C ALA A 5 0.53 -4.87 -8.88
N GLU A 6 0.92 -6.13 -8.74
CA GLU A 6 0.13 -7.28 -9.21
C GLU A 6 -0.60 -8.03 -8.10
N HIS A 7 -0.21 -7.82 -6.84
CA HIS A 7 -0.83 -8.49 -5.69
C HIS A 7 -2.22 -7.94 -5.38
N ASP A 8 -3.21 -8.82 -5.16
CA ASP A 8 -4.54 -8.43 -4.68
C ASP A 8 -4.48 -7.97 -3.21
N SER A 9 -4.28 -6.66 -3.04
CA SER A 9 -4.08 -6.01 -1.76
C SER A 9 -5.35 -6.03 -0.90
N ARG A 10 -5.30 -6.76 0.23
CA ARG A 10 -6.35 -6.78 1.26
C ARG A 10 -6.08 -5.81 2.40
N SER A 11 -4.82 -5.44 2.59
CA SER A 11 -4.33 -4.44 3.53
C SER A 11 -2.88 -4.10 3.16
N VAL A 12 -2.36 -2.98 3.67
CA VAL A 12 -0.95 -2.63 3.47
C VAL A 12 -0.03 -3.67 4.12
N GLN A 13 -0.42 -4.24 5.26
CA GLN A 13 0.31 -5.34 5.91
C GLN A 13 0.38 -6.60 5.03
N HIS A 14 -0.72 -6.95 4.36
CA HIS A 14 -0.77 -8.09 3.44
C HIS A 14 0.21 -7.90 2.28
N THR A 15 0.23 -6.70 1.70
CA THR A 15 1.14 -6.34 0.61
C THR A 15 2.59 -6.27 1.09
N LEU A 16 2.85 -5.71 2.28
CA LEU A 16 4.18 -5.67 2.89
C LEU A 16 4.75 -7.08 3.04
N TYR A 17 3.96 -8.00 3.59
CA TYR A 17 4.38 -9.38 3.77
C TYR A 17 4.66 -10.07 2.43
N ALA A 18 3.74 -9.95 1.45
CA ALA A 18 3.93 -10.55 0.13
C ALA A 18 5.19 -10.03 -0.58
N MET A 19 5.45 -8.71 -0.51
CA MET A 19 6.67 -8.12 -1.04
C MET A 19 7.92 -8.64 -0.34
N GLY A 20 7.90 -8.70 1.00
CA GLY A 20 9.03 -9.21 1.79
C GLY A 20 9.32 -10.68 1.51
N GLU A 21 8.27 -11.50 1.43
CA GLU A 21 8.36 -12.93 1.09
C GLU A 21 8.98 -13.14 -0.30
N ALA A 22 8.54 -12.37 -1.30
CA ALA A 22 9.09 -12.44 -2.65
C ALA A 22 10.60 -12.14 -2.67
N VAL A 23 11.05 -11.14 -1.91
CA VAL A 23 12.47 -10.79 -1.82
C VAL A 23 13.28 -11.89 -1.15
N VAL A 24 12.91 -12.33 0.05
CA VAL A 24 13.70 -13.35 0.77
C VAL A 24 13.69 -14.70 0.05
N ARG A 25 12.69 -15.01 -0.79
CA ARG A 25 12.69 -16.26 -1.58
C ARG A 25 13.58 -16.20 -2.81
N THR A 26 13.75 -15.03 -3.40
CA THR A 26 14.45 -14.87 -4.69
C THR A 26 15.90 -14.42 -4.53
N LEU A 27 16.18 -13.63 -3.49
CA LEU A 27 17.51 -13.11 -3.21
C LEU A 27 18.16 -13.87 -2.06
N ASP A 28 19.49 -13.90 -2.07
CA ASP A 28 20.31 -14.45 -0.98
C ASP A 28 20.46 -13.42 0.15
N VAL A 29 19.34 -13.13 0.80
CA VAL A 29 19.25 -12.28 1.99
C VAL A 29 18.56 -13.05 3.12
N GLU A 30 18.92 -12.75 4.37
CA GLU A 30 18.28 -13.35 5.54
C GLU A 30 17.00 -12.62 5.95
N GLU A 31 16.96 -11.30 5.78
CA GLU A 31 15.80 -10.49 6.14
C GLU A 31 15.68 -9.23 5.28
N ILE A 32 14.47 -8.68 5.26
CA ILE A 32 14.16 -7.36 4.69
C ILE A 32 13.24 -6.60 5.63
N HIS A 33 13.57 -5.33 5.89
CA HIS A 33 12.71 -4.40 6.60
C HIS A 33 12.04 -3.45 5.60
N LEU A 34 10.73 -3.25 5.74
CA LEU A 34 9.92 -2.37 4.91
C LEU A 34 9.15 -1.38 5.78
N ALA A 35 9.18 -0.10 5.37
CA ALA A 35 8.35 0.97 5.91
C ALA A 35 7.46 1.54 4.79
N MET A 36 6.15 1.38 4.94
CA MET A 36 5.15 1.66 3.92
C MET A 36 4.14 2.70 4.42
N PRO A 37 4.36 4.00 4.15
CA PRO A 37 3.36 5.03 4.45
C PRO A 37 2.16 4.90 3.52
N ASN A 38 0.95 4.80 4.09
CA ASN A 38 -0.30 4.80 3.36
C ASN A 38 -0.76 6.25 3.09
N ARG A 39 -0.49 6.74 1.88
CA ARG A 39 -0.89 8.08 1.44
C ARG A 39 -2.36 8.06 1.02
N HIS A 40 -3.21 8.63 1.86
CA HIS A 40 -4.65 8.64 1.61
C HIS A 40 -5.00 9.45 0.37
N HIS A 41 -5.78 8.82 -0.52
CA HIS A 41 -6.46 9.46 -1.63
C HIS A 41 -7.96 9.34 -1.36
N ILE A 42 -8.55 10.39 -0.80
CA ILE A 42 -9.94 10.37 -0.32
C ILE A 42 -10.85 10.81 -1.47
N PRO A 43 -11.90 10.05 -1.84
CA PRO A 43 -12.83 10.45 -2.88
C PRO A 43 -13.50 11.79 -2.54
N VAL A 44 -13.50 12.73 -3.49
CA VAL A 44 -14.22 14.00 -3.33
C VAL A 44 -15.73 13.74 -3.37
N ASP A 45 -16.47 14.31 -2.43
CA ASP A 45 -17.92 14.36 -2.49
C ASP A 45 -18.38 15.42 -3.50
N LEU A 46 -18.85 14.97 -4.66
CA LEU A 46 -19.34 15.84 -5.73
C LEU A 46 -20.87 16.05 -5.71
N ARG A 47 -21.60 15.44 -4.76
CA ARG A 47 -23.05 15.58 -4.64
C ARG A 47 -23.51 17.05 -4.49
N PRO A 48 -22.79 17.94 -3.79
CA PRO A 48 -23.13 19.37 -3.74
C PRO A 48 -23.14 20.07 -5.11
N PHE A 49 -22.46 19.50 -6.10
CA PHE A 49 -22.41 20.00 -7.47
C PHE A 49 -23.37 19.26 -8.42
N GLY A 50 -24.23 18.37 -7.89
CA GLY A 50 -25.16 17.58 -8.70
C GLY A 50 -24.49 16.48 -9.53
N MET A 51 -23.29 16.02 -9.14
CA MET A 51 -22.49 15.04 -9.87
C MET A 51 -22.20 13.79 -9.04
N GLU A 52 -22.02 12.66 -9.71
CA GLU A 52 -21.52 11.41 -9.11
C GLU A 52 -20.01 11.29 -9.32
N ASN A 53 -19.27 10.88 -8.29
CA ASN A 53 -17.85 10.55 -8.41
C ASN A 53 -17.67 9.04 -8.56
N ARG A 54 -17.31 8.57 -9.77
CA ARG A 54 -17.09 7.16 -10.07
C ARG A 54 -15.66 6.69 -9.77
N ASN A 55 -15.15 7.08 -8.60
CA ASN A 55 -13.75 6.86 -8.20
C ASN A 55 -12.76 7.53 -9.18
N GLU A 56 -13.04 8.77 -9.58
CA GLU A 56 -12.23 9.51 -10.55
C GLU A 56 -11.50 10.70 -9.92
N ILE A 57 -12.14 11.39 -8.96
CA ILE A 57 -11.59 12.61 -8.34
C ILE A 57 -11.29 12.35 -6.86
N PHE A 58 -10.04 12.60 -6.46
CA PHE A 58 -9.56 12.37 -5.10
C PHE A 58 -8.80 13.57 -4.54
N VAL A 59 -8.84 13.75 -3.23
CA VAL A 59 -7.92 14.62 -2.49
C VAL A 59 -6.79 13.76 -1.95
N ALA A 60 -5.56 14.03 -2.41
CA ALA A 60 -4.36 13.46 -1.81
C ALA A 60 -4.01 14.25 -0.54
N THR A 61 -4.02 13.59 0.61
CA THR A 61 -3.61 14.23 1.87
C THR A 61 -2.15 13.90 2.18
N THR A 62 -1.44 14.88 2.71
CA THR A 62 -0.05 14.69 3.13
C THR A 62 0.04 14.16 4.55
N GLU A 63 -0.86 14.56 5.44
CA GLU A 63 -0.91 14.16 6.86
C GLU A 63 -2.36 14.20 7.37
N PRO A 64 -2.71 13.38 8.39
CA PRO A 64 -1.95 12.23 8.89
C PRO A 64 -1.96 11.06 7.89
N TYR A 65 -0.95 10.21 7.94
CA TYR A 65 -0.90 8.96 7.19
C TYR A 65 -0.65 7.78 8.12
N GLY A 66 -1.18 6.61 7.77
CA GLY A 66 -0.82 5.37 8.45
C GLY A 66 0.60 4.98 8.05
N LEU A 67 1.47 4.67 9.02
CA LEU A 67 2.77 4.08 8.77
C LEU A 67 2.72 2.60 9.13
N ILE A 68 2.97 1.73 8.16
CA ILE A 68 3.03 0.28 8.36
C ILE A 68 4.47 -0.15 8.20
N GLU A 69 5.04 -0.79 9.22
CA GLU A 69 6.43 -1.24 9.22
C GLU A 69 6.51 -2.71 9.60
N GLY A 70 7.46 -3.43 9.03
CA GLY A 70 7.66 -4.85 9.33
C GLY A 70 8.97 -5.41 8.77
N THR A 71 9.49 -6.43 9.44
CA THR A 71 10.65 -7.19 8.98
C THR A 71 10.21 -8.62 8.64
N VAL A 72 10.49 -9.05 7.42
CA VAL A 72 10.27 -10.42 6.96
C VAL A 72 11.61 -11.14 6.94
N ARG A 73 11.66 -12.33 7.55
CA ARG A 73 12.88 -13.15 7.68
C ARG A 73 12.71 -14.47 6.94
N ARG A 74 13.83 -15.04 6.50
CA ARG A 74 13.89 -16.44 6.09
C ARG A 74 13.70 -17.32 7.33
N GLY A 75 12.79 -18.30 7.22
CA GLY A 75 12.61 -19.36 8.23
C GLY A 75 13.57 -20.51 8.02
#